data_AF-A0A521D3S8-F1
#
_entry.id   AF-A0A521D3S8-F1
#
_cell.length_a   1.000
_cell.length_b   1.000
_cell.length_c   1.000
_cell.angle_alpha   90.00
_cell.angle_beta   90.00
_cell.angle_gamma   90.00
#
_symmetry.space_group_name_H-M   'P 1'
#
loop_
_entity.id
_entity.type
_entity.pdbx_description
1 polymer ?
#
loop_
_entity_poly.entity_id
_entity_poly.type
_entity_poly.pdbx_seq_one_letter_code
_entity_poly.pdbx_strand_id
1 'polypeptide(L)'
;MKKDILPQGDRIRQFLTNGSITSSNLNTILREKGVFLGHSEKNSSVPLLMKTLISPSEFDDLWEVQKVKDETVKYRTATIKCTTDLDLMDVFSENINLNKLINDAHQYDPGFSLVGTPHFYFEDDEAVFSYQIKKQNLLENWNESESLHNGAIYISKSKEGDIELSVKQDSTSKETIFINSILGGEVKKILKEKKIIKPDDDFIRIKFNGFTNENRIQFLYAFTAKFSIYLDYVSITDIDLYLDENEKAHADVKDFLDEIDSLKLNGKELQNHILLKNNLYHSKLIFASVSLKYNFDIDGVKGTCIIDISFPDYITKKDVNAELQISYNFKINREDKRKATELQLRKKVYKFVEKVKASSYEKHKKLILN
;
A
#
# COMPACT_ATOMS: atom_id res chain seq x y z
N MET A 1 2.77 28.61 3.51
CA MET A 1 1.71 29.62 3.78
C MET A 1 0.82 29.10 4.90
N LYS A 2 1.09 29.48 6.14
CA LYS A 2 0.20 29.23 7.29
C LYS A 2 -0.12 30.59 7.89
N LYS A 3 -1.31 31.14 7.61
CA LYS A 3 -2.04 32.17 8.36
C LYS A 3 -3.28 32.64 7.57
N ASP A 4 -4.43 32.55 8.23
CA ASP A 4 -5.64 33.37 8.05
C ASP A 4 -6.40 33.31 6.73
N ILE A 5 -6.69 32.11 6.22
CA ILE A 5 -7.72 31.94 5.19
C ILE A 5 -9.01 31.47 5.86
N LEU A 6 -10.08 32.26 5.73
CA LEU A 6 -11.45 31.81 5.99
C LEU A 6 -12.00 31.24 4.67
N PRO A 7 -12.06 29.91 4.50
CA PRO A 7 -12.56 29.33 3.27
C PRO A 7 -14.05 29.67 3.13
N GLN A 8 -14.43 30.29 2.00
CA GLN A 8 -15.81 30.77 1.78
C GLN A 8 -16.23 30.69 0.31
N GLY A 9 -17.54 30.65 0.07
CA GLY A 9 -18.14 30.70 -1.27
C GLY A 9 -18.10 29.36 -2.04
N ASP A 10 -18.28 29.41 -3.36
CA ASP A 10 -18.37 28.22 -4.22
C ASP A 10 -17.08 27.37 -4.21
N ARG A 11 -15.99 28.05 -3.88
CA ARG A 11 -14.68 27.54 -3.55
C ARG A 11 -14.69 26.43 -2.48
N ILE A 12 -15.37 26.64 -1.35
CA ILE A 12 -15.49 25.62 -0.31
C ILE A 12 -16.46 24.51 -0.70
N ARG A 13 -17.46 24.82 -1.51
CA ARG A 13 -18.40 23.84 -2.05
C ARG A 13 -17.65 22.77 -2.83
N GLN A 14 -16.79 23.18 -3.76
CA GLN A 14 -15.97 22.26 -4.57
C GLN A 14 -15.11 21.34 -3.69
N PHE A 15 -14.44 21.91 -2.70
CA PHE A 15 -13.66 21.14 -1.72
C PHE A 15 -14.51 20.10 -0.98
N LEU A 16 -15.63 20.51 -0.37
CA LEU A 16 -16.51 19.60 0.40
C LEU A 16 -17.19 18.53 -0.45
N THR A 17 -17.39 18.81 -1.75
CA THR A 17 -17.94 17.84 -2.69
C THR A 17 -16.93 16.78 -3.13
N ASN A 18 -15.62 17.00 -2.94
CA ASN A 18 -14.56 16.06 -3.34
C ASN A 18 -14.84 14.64 -2.81
N GLY A 19 -14.76 13.63 -3.69
CA GLY A 19 -14.98 12.22 -3.34
C GLY A 19 -14.04 11.67 -2.27
N SER A 20 -12.93 12.34 -1.98
CA SER A 20 -12.03 11.99 -0.88
C SER A 20 -12.70 12.18 0.50
N ILE A 21 -13.39 13.31 0.69
CA ILE A 21 -14.13 13.65 1.91
C ILE A 21 -15.44 12.88 1.94
N THR A 22 -15.67 12.02 2.92
CA THR A 22 -16.90 11.21 2.99
C THR A 22 -18.05 11.95 3.67
N SER A 23 -19.27 11.49 3.44
CA SER A 23 -20.45 11.89 4.21
C SER A 23 -20.25 11.80 5.72
N SER A 24 -19.53 10.80 6.21
CA SER A 24 -19.24 10.63 7.64
C SER A 24 -18.36 11.76 8.18
N ASN A 25 -17.35 12.20 7.41
CA ASN A 25 -16.49 13.32 7.78
C ASN A 25 -17.30 14.61 7.93
N LEU A 26 -18.13 14.92 6.94
CA LEU A 26 -18.99 16.13 6.95
C LEU A 26 -19.98 16.11 8.13
N ASN A 27 -20.61 14.97 8.40
CA ASN A 27 -21.54 14.82 9.51
C ASN A 27 -20.86 14.92 10.88
N THR A 28 -19.61 14.51 10.99
CA THR A 28 -18.85 14.65 12.25
C THR A 28 -18.69 16.13 12.60
N ILE A 29 -18.27 16.95 11.63
CA ILE A 29 -18.12 18.40 11.82
C ILE A 29 -19.47 19.06 12.12
N LEU A 30 -20.53 18.68 11.39
CA LEU A 30 -21.87 19.20 11.66
C LEU A 30 -22.34 18.87 13.08
N ARG A 31 -22.10 17.65 13.57
CA ARG A 31 -22.43 17.25 14.95
C ARG A 31 -21.63 18.02 16.00
N GLU A 32 -20.35 18.28 15.74
CA GLU A 32 -19.52 19.11 16.61
C GLU A 32 -20.06 20.56 16.69
N LYS A 33 -20.67 21.04 15.60
CA LYS A 33 -21.43 22.31 15.56
C LYS A 33 -22.86 22.20 16.12
N GLY A 34 -23.28 21.05 16.65
CA GLY A 34 -24.63 20.82 17.19
C GLY A 34 -25.73 20.59 16.14
N VAL A 35 -25.38 20.37 14.87
CA VAL A 35 -26.33 20.10 13.78
C VAL A 35 -26.45 18.59 13.56
N PHE A 36 -27.68 18.07 13.70
CA PHE A 36 -27.99 16.66 13.50
C PHE A 36 -28.88 16.48 12.27
N LEU A 37 -28.46 15.63 11.35
CA LEU A 37 -29.21 15.33 10.12
C LEU A 37 -29.88 13.97 10.23
N GLY A 38 -31.15 13.90 9.81
CA GLY A 38 -31.86 12.63 9.62
C GLY A 38 -31.33 11.84 8.42
N HIS A 39 -30.75 12.54 7.42
CA HIS A 39 -30.13 11.95 6.24
C HIS A 39 -28.68 12.44 6.11
N SER A 40 -27.74 11.51 6.10
CA SER A 40 -26.30 11.78 6.13
C SER A 40 -25.68 12.05 4.76
N GLU A 41 -26.45 12.29 3.71
CA GLU A 41 -25.92 12.45 2.35
C GLU A 41 -25.18 13.79 2.17
N LYS A 42 -24.20 13.79 1.25
CA LYS A 42 -23.45 15.01 0.92
C LYS A 42 -24.33 16.15 0.44
N ASN A 43 -25.34 15.85 -0.36
CA ASN A 43 -26.29 16.84 -0.88
C ASN A 43 -27.03 17.60 0.24
N SER A 44 -27.21 16.96 1.39
CA SER A 44 -27.80 17.58 2.59
C SER A 44 -26.76 18.26 3.46
N SER A 45 -25.58 17.66 3.61
CA SER A 45 -24.53 18.10 4.54
C SER A 45 -23.75 19.32 4.04
N VAL A 46 -23.39 19.34 2.75
CA VAL A 46 -22.55 20.40 2.15
C VAL A 46 -23.20 21.78 2.22
N PRO A 47 -24.49 21.97 1.86
CA PRO A 47 -25.13 23.29 1.97
C PRO A 47 -25.17 23.83 3.40
N LEU A 48 -25.29 22.95 4.41
CA LEU A 48 -25.32 23.34 5.81
C LEU A 48 -23.94 23.76 6.33
N LEU A 49 -22.89 23.02 5.93
CA LEU A 49 -21.50 23.42 6.23
C LEU A 49 -21.14 24.75 5.57
N MET A 50 -21.58 24.98 4.33
CA MET A 50 -21.41 26.28 3.67
C MET A 50 -22.09 27.43 4.42
N LYS A 51 -23.24 27.18 5.05
CA LYS A 51 -23.99 28.19 5.81
C LYS A 51 -23.44 28.44 7.22
N THR A 52 -22.76 27.46 7.80
CA THR A 52 -22.24 27.53 9.19
C THR A 52 -20.81 28.02 9.28
N LEU A 53 -20.16 28.31 8.14
CA LEU A 53 -18.75 28.62 7.99
C LEU A 53 -17.84 27.50 8.51
N ILE A 54 -16.76 27.22 7.76
CA ILE A 54 -15.75 26.26 8.19
C ILE A 54 -14.60 27.05 8.80
N SER A 55 -14.32 26.75 10.07
CA SER A 55 -13.18 27.34 10.77
C SER A 55 -11.86 26.80 10.19
N PRO A 56 -10.75 27.53 10.33
CA PRO A 56 -9.45 27.07 9.86
C PRO A 56 -9.04 25.69 10.39
N SER A 57 -9.36 25.36 11.64
CA SER A 57 -9.06 24.04 12.21
C SER A 57 -9.89 22.91 11.58
N GLU A 58 -11.19 23.15 11.33
CA GLU A 58 -12.05 22.18 10.66
C GLU A 58 -11.63 22.00 9.19
N PHE A 59 -11.14 23.07 8.56
CA PHE A 59 -10.56 23.01 7.23
C PHE A 59 -9.29 22.17 7.23
N ASP A 60 -8.38 22.37 8.18
CA ASP A 60 -7.17 21.56 8.33
C ASP A 60 -7.52 20.08 8.56
N ASP A 61 -8.52 19.77 9.39
CA ASP A 61 -8.96 18.39 9.60
C ASP A 61 -9.51 17.72 8.33
N LEU A 62 -10.29 18.44 7.53
CA LEU A 62 -10.78 17.94 6.23
C LEU A 62 -9.66 17.82 5.20
N TRP A 63 -8.72 18.76 5.22
CA TRP A 63 -7.56 18.79 4.34
C TRP A 63 -6.65 17.58 4.60
N GLU A 64 -6.38 17.27 5.87
CA GLU A 64 -5.64 16.07 6.26
C GLU A 64 -6.37 14.79 5.84
N VAL A 65 -7.71 14.74 5.93
CA VAL A 65 -8.49 13.58 5.43
C VAL A 65 -8.33 13.38 3.92
N GLN A 66 -8.36 14.47 3.15
CA GLN A 66 -8.11 14.40 1.71
C GLN A 66 -6.68 13.90 1.45
N LYS A 67 -5.69 14.53 2.07
CA LYS A 67 -4.27 14.21 1.92
C LYS A 67 -3.95 12.75 2.29
N VAL A 68 -4.45 12.25 3.42
CA VAL A 68 -4.21 10.86 3.87
C VAL A 68 -4.79 9.82 2.90
N LYS A 69 -5.94 10.11 2.29
CA LYS A 69 -6.54 9.20 1.30
C LYS A 69 -5.74 9.19 -0.01
N ASP A 70 -5.17 10.32 -0.39
CA ASP A 70 -4.36 10.48 -1.59
C ASP A 70 -2.90 9.99 -1.38
N GLU A 71 -2.42 9.88 -0.13
CA GLU A 71 -1.06 9.46 0.24
C GLU A 71 -0.98 8.01 0.79
N THR A 72 -1.86 7.10 0.36
CA THR A 72 -1.72 5.69 0.77
C THR A 72 -0.46 5.09 0.13
N VAL A 73 0.54 4.77 0.96
CA VAL A 73 1.80 4.16 0.51
C VAL A 73 1.64 2.66 0.34
N LYS A 74 2.05 2.15 -0.82
CA LYS A 74 2.10 0.73 -1.16
C LYS A 74 3.54 0.23 -1.27
N TYR A 75 3.76 -1.00 -0.82
CA TYR A 75 5.06 -1.65 -0.87
C TYR A 75 5.02 -2.85 -1.82
N ARG A 76 6.05 -2.94 -2.67
CA ARG A 76 6.38 -4.14 -3.45
C ARG A 76 7.77 -4.58 -3.04
N THR A 77 7.95 -5.85 -2.77
CA THR A 77 9.29 -6.39 -2.46
C THR A 77 9.68 -7.42 -3.49
N ALA A 78 10.94 -7.41 -3.84
CA ALA A 78 11.58 -8.36 -4.72
C ALA A 78 12.91 -8.81 -4.09
N THR A 79 13.23 -10.09 -4.19
CA THR A 79 14.44 -10.66 -3.56
C THR A 79 15.33 -11.26 -4.62
N ILE A 80 16.64 -11.10 -4.50
CA ILE A 80 17.60 -11.73 -5.42
C ILE A 80 18.68 -12.45 -4.61
N LYS A 81 19.01 -13.66 -5.06
CA LYS A 81 20.05 -14.46 -4.41
C LYS A 81 21.42 -13.84 -4.64
N CYS A 82 22.22 -13.81 -3.58
CA CYS A 82 23.59 -13.31 -3.66
C CYS A 82 24.60 -14.43 -3.55
N THR A 83 25.72 -14.25 -4.25
CA THR A 83 26.80 -15.24 -4.30
C THR A 83 27.96 -14.92 -3.38
N THR A 84 27.96 -13.73 -2.78
CA THR A 84 29.09 -13.17 -2.03
C THR A 84 28.58 -12.41 -0.80
N ASP A 85 29.40 -12.39 0.24
CA ASP A 85 29.24 -11.50 1.39
C ASP A 85 29.80 -10.11 1.04
N LEU A 86 29.10 -9.04 1.42
CA LEU A 86 29.29 -7.70 0.84
C LEU A 86 29.04 -6.65 1.90
N ASP A 87 29.56 -5.43 1.74
CA ASP A 87 29.03 -4.24 2.43
C ASP A 87 28.13 -3.45 1.46
N LEU A 88 26.91 -3.10 1.87
CA LEU A 88 26.02 -2.29 1.04
C LEU A 88 26.59 -0.87 0.83
N MET A 89 27.38 -0.35 1.78
CA MET A 89 28.04 0.94 1.65
C MET A 89 29.03 0.96 0.48
N ASP A 90 29.82 -0.09 0.33
CA ASP A 90 30.78 -0.21 -0.76
C ASP A 90 30.11 -0.39 -2.12
N VAL A 91 28.94 -1.03 -2.15
CA VAL A 91 28.20 -1.31 -3.37
C VAL A 91 27.50 -0.06 -3.90
N PHE A 92 26.84 0.71 -3.03
CA PHE A 92 25.98 1.84 -3.41
C PHE A 92 26.61 3.21 -3.12
N SER A 93 27.94 3.29 -3.05
CA SER A 93 28.70 4.54 -2.91
C SER A 93 28.69 5.43 -4.16
N GLU A 94 28.30 4.90 -5.32
CA GLU A 94 28.23 5.63 -6.57
C GLU A 94 26.93 6.44 -6.71
N ASN A 95 27.06 7.67 -7.21
CA ASN A 95 25.92 8.56 -7.44
C ASN A 95 25.12 8.12 -8.68
N ILE A 96 23.86 7.73 -8.47
CA ILE A 96 22.91 7.52 -9.56
C ILE A 96 22.40 8.88 -10.05
N ASN A 97 22.70 9.24 -11.31
CA ASN A 97 22.12 10.42 -11.94
C ASN A 97 20.70 10.12 -12.45
N LEU A 98 19.73 10.21 -11.54
CA LEU A 98 18.34 9.89 -11.85
C LEU A 98 17.73 10.80 -12.93
N ASN A 99 18.08 12.08 -12.97
CA ASN A 99 17.60 13.00 -14.02
C ASN A 99 18.01 12.54 -15.41
N LYS A 100 19.27 12.08 -15.57
CA LYS A 100 19.74 11.53 -16.84
C LYS A 100 18.97 10.27 -17.22
N LEU A 101 18.76 9.34 -16.29
CA LEU A 101 18.01 8.11 -16.55
C LEU A 101 16.56 8.37 -16.97
N ILE A 102 15.89 9.36 -16.36
CA ILE A 102 14.53 9.76 -16.74
C ILE A 102 14.53 10.35 -18.15
N ASN A 103 15.46 11.26 -18.45
CA ASN A 103 15.55 11.90 -19.77
C ASN A 103 15.88 10.88 -20.88
N ASP A 104 16.79 9.93 -20.62
CA ASP A 104 17.16 8.89 -21.59
C ASP A 104 15.98 7.93 -21.88
N ALA A 105 15.06 7.76 -20.92
CA ALA A 105 13.89 6.91 -21.06
C ALA A 105 12.68 7.58 -21.73
N HIS A 106 12.70 8.91 -21.90
CA HIS A 106 11.61 9.68 -22.49
C HIS A 106 12.02 10.40 -23.78
N GLN A 107 11.21 10.28 -24.83
CA GLN A 107 11.40 11.02 -26.08
C GLN A 107 10.87 12.46 -26.02
N TYR A 108 9.97 12.76 -25.07
CA TYR A 108 9.29 14.05 -24.90
C TYR A 108 9.26 14.41 -23.41
N ASP A 109 8.97 15.69 -23.10
CA ASP A 109 8.84 16.15 -21.71
C ASP A 109 7.81 15.29 -20.95
N PRO A 110 8.22 14.62 -19.86
CA PRO A 110 7.34 13.71 -19.14
C PRO A 110 6.26 14.42 -18.30
N GLY A 111 6.26 15.77 -18.22
CA GLY A 111 5.25 16.54 -17.51
C GLY A 111 5.37 16.48 -15.98
N PHE A 112 6.52 16.01 -15.49
CA PHE A 112 6.92 16.05 -14.09
C PHE A 112 8.42 16.34 -13.98
N SER A 113 8.85 16.86 -12.84
CA SER A 113 10.24 17.20 -12.56
C SER A 113 10.72 16.59 -11.24
N LEU A 114 11.99 16.21 -11.19
CA LEU A 114 12.61 15.73 -9.96
C LEU A 114 12.90 16.91 -9.04
N VAL A 115 12.54 16.79 -7.76
CA VAL A 115 12.85 17.79 -6.74
C VAL A 115 14.19 17.43 -6.10
N GLY A 116 15.19 18.29 -6.31
CA GLY A 116 16.52 18.13 -5.76
C GLY A 116 17.36 17.08 -6.48
N THR A 117 18.43 16.63 -5.81
CA THR A 117 19.36 15.62 -6.32
C THR A 117 19.38 14.46 -5.33
N PRO A 118 18.56 13.42 -5.54
CA PRO A 118 18.48 12.28 -4.64
C PRO A 118 19.74 11.43 -4.77
N HIS A 119 20.17 10.86 -3.64
CA HIS A 119 21.33 9.99 -3.55
C HIS A 119 21.04 8.87 -2.54
N PHE A 120 21.86 7.82 -2.55
CA PHE A 120 21.81 6.81 -1.50
C PHE A 120 22.23 7.40 -0.15
N TYR A 121 21.52 7.00 0.89
CA TYR A 121 21.93 7.16 2.28
C TYR A 121 21.70 5.84 3.01
N PHE A 122 22.34 5.68 4.17
CA PHE A 122 22.33 4.44 4.93
C PHE A 122 21.63 4.65 6.27
N GLU A 123 20.63 3.83 6.57
CA GLU A 123 19.92 3.80 7.85
C GLU A 123 19.93 2.37 8.42
N ASP A 124 20.46 2.21 9.64
CA ASP A 124 20.57 0.98 10.46
C ASP A 124 21.33 -0.21 9.85
N ASP A 125 21.18 -0.51 8.57
CA ASP A 125 21.90 -1.49 7.71
C ASP A 125 21.28 -1.53 6.29
N GLU A 126 20.42 -0.57 5.94
CA GLU A 126 19.69 -0.51 4.68
C GLU A 126 20.25 0.63 3.82
N ALA A 127 20.49 0.37 2.54
CA ALA A 127 20.76 1.42 1.57
C ALA A 127 19.43 1.96 1.04
N VAL A 128 19.18 3.25 1.24
CA VAL A 128 17.92 3.90 0.90
C VAL A 128 18.14 4.97 -0.16
N PHE A 129 17.36 4.89 -1.24
CA PHE A 129 17.30 5.92 -2.27
C PHE A 129 15.91 6.55 -2.27
N SER A 130 15.75 7.69 -1.61
CA SER A 130 14.48 8.43 -1.58
C SER A 130 14.50 9.60 -2.55
N TYR A 131 13.41 9.80 -3.27
CA TYR A 131 13.23 10.90 -4.20
C TYR A 131 11.84 11.52 -4.06
N GLN A 132 11.71 12.75 -4.55
CA GLN A 132 10.44 13.45 -4.64
C GLN A 132 10.28 13.98 -6.06
N ILE A 133 9.09 13.82 -6.63
CA ILE A 133 8.73 14.40 -7.92
C ILE A 133 7.64 15.44 -7.75
N LYS A 134 7.68 16.42 -8.64
CA LYS A 134 6.72 17.50 -8.76
C LYS A 134 6.01 17.37 -10.10
N LYS A 135 4.71 17.07 -10.03
CA LYS A 135 3.85 16.89 -11.21
C LYS A 135 2.98 18.11 -11.39
N GLN A 136 2.86 18.60 -12.63
CA GLN A 136 1.93 19.68 -12.95
C GLN A 136 0.57 19.13 -13.37
N ASN A 137 -0.49 19.49 -12.63
CA ASN A 137 -1.87 19.13 -12.94
C ASN A 137 -2.58 20.34 -13.57
N LEU A 138 -2.52 20.44 -14.90
CA LEU A 138 -3.13 21.54 -15.66
C LEU A 138 -4.67 21.57 -15.61
N LEU A 139 -5.30 20.51 -15.09
CA LEU A 139 -6.75 20.33 -15.04
C LEU A 139 -7.36 20.57 -13.64
N GLU A 140 -6.54 20.78 -12.59
CA GLU A 140 -7.03 20.97 -11.22
C GLU A 140 -7.25 22.46 -10.89
N ASN A 141 -8.50 22.82 -10.61
CA ASN A 141 -8.97 24.22 -10.56
C ASN A 141 -8.86 24.91 -9.19
N TRP A 142 -8.19 24.32 -8.19
CA TRP A 142 -8.34 24.78 -6.80
C TRP A 142 -7.10 25.41 -6.14
N ASN A 143 -5.89 24.87 -6.29
CA ASN A 143 -4.62 25.43 -5.79
C ASN A 143 -3.44 24.46 -5.96
N GLU A 144 -3.69 23.25 -6.46
CA GLU A 144 -2.67 22.25 -6.76
C GLU A 144 -2.48 22.18 -8.28
N SER A 145 -1.95 23.27 -8.86
CA SER A 145 -1.34 23.13 -10.19
C SER A 145 -0.12 22.21 -10.13
N GLU A 146 0.37 21.92 -8.93
CA GLU A 146 1.57 21.14 -8.65
C GLU A 146 1.31 20.19 -7.48
N SER A 147 1.48 18.88 -7.72
CA SER A 147 1.42 17.85 -6.68
C SER A 147 2.81 17.25 -6.44
N LEU A 148 3.14 17.00 -5.17
CA LEU A 148 4.39 16.36 -4.77
C LEU A 148 4.12 14.89 -4.46
N HIS A 149 4.90 14.01 -5.08
CA HIS A 149 4.82 12.56 -4.85
C HIS A 149 6.19 12.06 -4.41
N ASN A 150 6.21 11.21 -3.39
CA ASN A 150 7.44 10.65 -2.86
C ASN A 150 7.59 9.20 -3.32
N GLY A 151 8.82 8.78 -3.54
CA GLY A 151 9.15 7.38 -3.81
C GLY A 151 10.45 7.01 -3.13
N ALA A 152 10.61 5.73 -2.82
CA ALA A 152 11.86 5.25 -2.27
C ALA A 152 12.12 3.80 -2.63
N ILE A 153 13.40 3.47 -2.80
CA ILE A 153 13.87 2.09 -2.85
C ILE A 153 14.73 1.85 -1.62
N TYR A 154 14.48 0.73 -0.96
CA TYR A 154 15.20 0.22 0.20
C TYR A 154 15.89 -1.06 -0.22
N ILE A 155 17.17 -1.18 0.09
CA ILE A 155 17.99 -2.34 -0.21
C ILE A 155 18.54 -2.83 1.11
N SER A 156 18.25 -4.08 1.44
CA SER A 156 18.67 -4.70 2.70
C SER A 156 19.23 -6.09 2.45
N LYS A 157 20.01 -6.62 3.38
CA LYS A 157 20.43 -8.02 3.35
C LYS A 157 19.49 -8.87 4.19
N SER A 158 19.03 -9.98 3.63
CA SER A 158 18.30 -11.00 4.37
C SER A 158 19.24 -11.75 5.31
N LYS A 159 18.68 -12.47 6.28
CA LYS A 159 19.47 -13.31 7.20
C LYS A 159 20.20 -14.46 6.52
N GLU A 160 19.79 -14.82 5.31
CA GLU A 160 20.39 -15.89 4.50
C GLU A 160 21.50 -15.36 3.59
N GLY A 161 21.75 -14.04 3.61
CA GLY A 161 22.78 -13.37 2.79
C GLY A 161 22.24 -12.85 1.45
N ASP A 162 20.96 -13.06 1.13
CA ASP A 162 20.33 -12.57 -0.10
C ASP A 162 20.07 -11.05 -0.04
N ILE A 163 20.00 -10.39 -1.19
CA ILE A 163 19.63 -8.97 -1.27
C ILE A 163 18.11 -8.86 -1.44
N GLU A 164 17.47 -8.18 -0.51
CA GLU A 164 16.06 -7.83 -0.55
C GLU A 164 15.90 -6.38 -1.01
N LEU A 165 15.28 -6.21 -2.18
CA LEU A 165 14.89 -4.94 -2.76
C LEU A 165 13.43 -4.65 -2.40
N SER A 166 13.22 -3.72 -1.50
CA SER A 166 11.90 -3.24 -1.12
C SER A 166 11.63 -1.90 -1.78
N VAL A 167 10.58 -1.81 -2.59
CA VAL A 167 10.19 -0.61 -3.32
C VAL A 167 8.96 -0.02 -2.67
N LYS A 168 9.09 1.23 -2.21
CA LYS A 168 8.01 2.06 -1.69
C LYS A 168 7.46 2.93 -2.82
N GLN A 169 6.14 2.89 -2.98
CA GLN A 169 5.42 3.60 -4.03
C GLN A 169 4.28 4.41 -3.40
N ASP A 170 4.17 5.68 -3.75
CA ASP A 170 2.95 6.45 -3.50
C ASP A 170 1.90 6.01 -4.52
N SER A 171 0.75 5.51 -4.05
CA SER A 171 -0.19 4.76 -4.88
C SER A 171 -0.91 5.57 -5.96
N THR A 172 -0.79 6.89 -5.94
CA THR A 172 -1.53 7.83 -6.78
C THR A 172 -0.77 8.34 -8.00
N SER A 173 0.51 8.00 -8.17
CA SER A 173 1.31 8.47 -9.31
C SER A 173 1.94 7.32 -10.10
N LYS A 174 1.54 7.21 -11.39
CA LYS A 174 2.16 6.27 -12.36
C LYS A 174 3.64 6.57 -12.56
N GLU A 175 4.03 7.82 -12.38
CA GLU A 175 5.38 8.32 -12.51
C GLU A 175 6.30 7.74 -11.42
N THR A 176 5.82 7.60 -10.17
CA THR A 176 6.61 6.91 -9.11
C THR A 176 6.83 5.43 -9.42
N ILE A 177 5.87 4.75 -10.05
CA ILE A 177 6.02 3.35 -10.49
C ILE A 177 7.13 3.25 -11.55
N PHE A 178 7.11 4.16 -12.51
CA PHE A 178 8.10 4.23 -13.58
C PHE A 178 9.52 4.49 -13.04
N ILE A 179 9.69 5.52 -12.19
CA ILE A 179 10.99 5.87 -11.60
C ILE A 179 11.53 4.71 -10.77
N ASN A 180 10.68 4.05 -9.99
CA ASN A 180 11.10 2.88 -9.22
C ASN A 180 11.53 1.71 -10.12
N SER A 181 10.91 1.54 -11.30
CA SER A 181 11.34 0.52 -12.26
C SER A 181 12.73 0.84 -12.84
N ILE A 182 12.99 2.12 -13.15
CA ILE A 182 14.31 2.58 -13.61
C ILE A 182 15.37 2.34 -12.53
N LEU A 183 15.12 2.80 -11.31
CA LEU A 183 16.04 2.64 -10.19
C LEU A 183 16.29 1.16 -9.86
N GLY A 184 15.26 0.29 -9.91
CA GLY A 184 15.43 -1.15 -9.75
C GLY A 184 16.31 -1.77 -10.85
N GLY A 185 16.19 -1.28 -12.09
CA GLY A 185 17.07 -1.65 -13.19
C GLY A 185 18.52 -1.23 -12.99
N GLU A 186 18.75 0.01 -12.52
CA GLU A 186 20.10 0.51 -12.24
C GLU A 186 20.73 -0.21 -11.05
N VAL A 187 19.98 -0.48 -9.99
CA VAL A 187 20.42 -1.32 -8.86
C VAL A 187 20.86 -2.70 -9.37
N LYS A 188 20.04 -3.34 -10.22
CA LYS A 188 20.38 -4.63 -10.83
C LYS A 188 21.68 -4.56 -11.65
N LYS A 189 21.87 -3.48 -12.40
CA LYS A 189 23.08 -3.25 -13.19
C LYS A 189 24.32 -3.10 -12.31
N ILE A 190 24.26 -2.28 -11.26
CA ILE A 190 25.34 -2.12 -10.28
C ILE A 190 25.70 -3.49 -9.66
N LEU A 191 24.70 -4.28 -9.26
CA LEU A 191 24.93 -5.61 -8.69
C LEU A 191 25.61 -6.57 -9.67
N LYS A 192 25.26 -6.52 -10.97
CA LYS A 192 25.91 -7.34 -12.01
C LYS A 192 27.34 -6.89 -12.31
N GLU A 193 27.57 -5.58 -12.41
CA GLU A 193 28.89 -5.00 -12.68
C GLU A 193 29.87 -5.32 -11.57
N LYS A 194 29.42 -5.28 -10.30
CA LYS A 194 30.22 -5.72 -9.14
C LYS A 194 30.26 -7.24 -8.95
N LYS A 195 29.68 -8.03 -9.87
CA LYS A 195 29.65 -9.51 -9.87
C LYS A 195 29.04 -10.13 -8.60
N ILE A 196 28.09 -9.43 -8.00
CA ILE A 196 27.40 -9.84 -6.76
C ILE A 196 26.33 -10.90 -7.07
N ILE A 197 25.64 -10.69 -8.19
CA ILE A 197 24.61 -11.56 -8.75
C ILE A 197 25.08 -12.10 -10.11
N LYS A 198 24.54 -13.24 -10.55
CA LYS A 198 24.89 -13.77 -11.87
C LYS A 198 24.29 -12.91 -12.99
N PRO A 199 24.87 -12.90 -14.20
CA PRO A 199 24.34 -12.14 -15.33
C PRO A 199 22.89 -12.47 -15.69
N ASP A 200 22.45 -13.71 -15.46
CA ASP A 200 21.10 -14.17 -15.76
C ASP A 200 20.14 -14.07 -14.57
N ASP A 201 20.64 -13.74 -13.37
CA ASP A 201 19.79 -13.63 -12.20
C ASP A 201 18.89 -12.38 -12.30
N ASP A 202 17.66 -12.55 -11.81
CA ASP A 202 16.68 -11.49 -11.70
C ASP A 202 16.02 -11.51 -10.32
N PHE A 203 15.45 -10.36 -9.95
CA PHE A 203 14.68 -10.22 -8.74
C PHE A 203 13.44 -11.12 -8.79
N ILE A 204 13.33 -12.03 -7.84
CA ILE A 204 12.18 -12.88 -7.61
C ILE A 204 11.12 -12.04 -6.92
N ARG A 205 9.97 -11.92 -7.57
CA ARG A 205 8.78 -11.23 -7.05
C ARG A 205 7.71 -12.26 -6.71
N ILE A 206 6.99 -12.04 -5.62
CA ILE A 206 5.82 -12.88 -5.27
C ILE A 206 4.70 -12.55 -6.25
N LYS A 207 4.45 -13.47 -7.18
CA LYS A 207 3.41 -13.36 -8.21
C LYS A 207 2.18 -14.20 -7.86
N PHE A 208 1.04 -13.79 -8.39
CA PHE A 208 -0.23 -14.46 -8.17
C PHE A 208 -0.25 -15.92 -8.65
N ASN A 209 0.33 -16.20 -9.82
CA ASN A 209 0.52 -17.55 -10.37
C ASN A 209 1.59 -18.39 -9.64
N GLY A 210 2.30 -17.81 -8.67
CA GLY A 210 3.27 -18.52 -7.84
C GLY A 210 2.64 -19.47 -6.80
N PHE A 211 1.31 -19.58 -6.75
CA PHE A 211 0.57 -20.36 -5.76
C PHE A 211 -0.51 -21.22 -6.43
N THR A 212 -0.89 -22.34 -5.81
CA THR A 212 -2.23 -22.94 -5.99
C THR A 212 -3.25 -22.12 -5.19
N ASN A 213 -4.55 -22.34 -5.43
CA ASN A 213 -5.59 -21.61 -4.70
C ASN A 213 -5.54 -21.90 -3.19
N GLU A 214 -5.38 -23.16 -2.77
CA GLU A 214 -5.27 -23.47 -1.34
C GLU A 214 -4.00 -22.85 -0.73
N ASN A 215 -2.86 -22.98 -1.42
CA ASN A 215 -1.60 -22.42 -0.94
C ASN A 215 -1.65 -20.89 -0.85
N ARG A 216 -2.35 -20.21 -1.76
CA ARG A 216 -2.54 -18.76 -1.70
C ARG A 216 -3.34 -18.37 -0.45
N ILE A 217 -4.40 -19.12 -0.13
CA ILE A 217 -5.20 -18.91 1.08
C ILE A 217 -4.32 -19.09 2.33
N GLN A 218 -3.56 -20.18 2.40
CA GLN A 218 -2.65 -20.43 3.53
C GLN A 218 -1.57 -19.35 3.66
N PHE A 219 -1.01 -18.90 2.53
CA PHE A 219 -0.05 -17.80 2.50
C PHE A 219 -0.63 -16.52 3.14
N LEU A 220 -1.85 -16.14 2.77
CA LEU A 220 -2.56 -14.98 3.30
C LEU A 220 -2.94 -15.15 4.78
N TYR A 221 -3.31 -16.37 5.19
CA TYR A 221 -3.65 -16.68 6.57
C TYR A 221 -2.47 -16.70 7.54
N ALA A 222 -1.24 -16.85 7.05
CA ALA A 222 -0.05 -16.81 7.89
C ALA A 222 0.05 -15.51 8.72
N PHE A 223 -0.54 -14.42 8.24
CA PHE A 223 -0.57 -13.13 8.93
C PHE A 223 -1.60 -13.08 10.08
N THR A 224 -2.53 -14.03 10.17
CA THR A 224 -3.47 -14.11 11.31
C THR A 224 -2.81 -14.61 12.59
N ALA A 225 -1.67 -15.32 12.47
CA ALA A 225 -0.90 -15.79 13.61
C ALA A 225 -0.13 -14.64 14.29
N LYS A 226 0.26 -14.82 15.54
CA LYS A 226 1.08 -13.81 16.24
C LYS A 226 2.50 -13.78 15.65
N PHE A 227 2.81 -12.71 14.92
CA PHE A 227 4.11 -12.54 14.26
C PHE A 227 4.89 -11.30 14.69
N SER A 228 4.23 -10.35 15.36
CA SER A 228 4.81 -9.11 15.85
C SER A 228 4.54 -8.98 17.34
N ILE A 229 5.50 -8.39 18.05
CA ILE A 229 5.31 -8.01 19.46
C ILE A 229 4.38 -6.81 19.61
N TYR A 230 4.25 -6.02 18.53
CA TYR A 230 3.50 -4.76 18.53
C TYR A 230 2.05 -4.90 18.06
N LEU A 231 1.72 -6.02 17.39
CA LEU A 231 0.42 -6.23 16.77
C LEU A 231 -0.29 -7.40 17.42
N ASP A 232 -1.53 -7.17 17.82
CA ASP A 232 -2.45 -8.22 18.25
C ASP A 232 -3.59 -8.31 17.24
N TYR A 233 -3.71 -9.48 16.60
CA TYR A 233 -4.71 -9.77 15.59
C TYR A 233 -6.13 -9.67 16.17
N VAL A 234 -7.03 -9.04 15.40
CA VAL A 234 -8.44 -8.86 15.76
C VAL A 234 -9.33 -9.70 14.85
N SER A 235 -9.28 -9.44 13.53
CA SER A 235 -10.17 -10.11 12.58
C SER A 235 -9.76 -9.84 11.13
N ILE A 236 -10.20 -10.70 10.21
CA ILE A 236 -10.31 -10.35 8.79
C ILE A 236 -11.57 -9.48 8.61
N THR A 237 -11.40 -8.32 7.98
CA THR A 237 -12.49 -7.35 7.76
C THR A 237 -13.03 -7.38 6.33
N ASP A 238 -12.16 -7.57 5.35
CA ASP A 238 -12.52 -7.48 3.93
C ASP A 238 -11.73 -8.50 3.11
N ILE A 239 -12.38 -9.11 2.12
CA ILE A 239 -11.79 -10.10 1.20
C ILE A 239 -12.41 -9.94 -0.19
N ASP A 240 -11.56 -9.87 -1.21
CA ASP A 240 -11.99 -10.02 -2.61
C ASP A 240 -11.77 -11.48 -3.06
N LEU A 241 -12.86 -12.18 -3.34
CA LEU A 241 -12.93 -13.57 -3.78
C LEU A 241 -13.38 -13.66 -5.23
N TYR A 242 -12.81 -14.63 -5.95
CA TYR A 242 -13.25 -15.03 -7.28
C TYR A 242 -13.35 -16.55 -7.33
N LEU A 243 -14.00 -17.07 -8.36
CA LEU A 243 -14.11 -18.51 -8.56
C LEU A 243 -13.18 -18.98 -9.67
N ASP A 244 -12.53 -20.11 -9.44
CA ASP A 244 -11.71 -20.76 -10.45
C ASP A 244 -12.60 -21.56 -11.41
N GLU A 245 -12.68 -21.12 -12.66
CA GLU A 245 -13.48 -21.79 -13.69
C GLU A 245 -13.03 -23.24 -13.97
N ASN A 246 -11.77 -23.57 -13.68
CA ASN A 246 -11.20 -24.90 -13.94
C ASN A 246 -11.45 -25.91 -12.82
N GLU A 247 -11.83 -25.44 -11.64
CA GLU A 247 -12.10 -26.27 -10.48
C GLU A 247 -13.60 -26.53 -10.34
N LYS A 248 -13.97 -27.69 -9.80
CA LYS A 248 -15.39 -28.00 -9.51
C LYS A 248 -15.75 -27.53 -8.12
N ALA A 249 -16.86 -26.81 -7.99
CA ALA A 249 -17.41 -26.48 -6.69
C ALA A 249 -17.84 -27.77 -5.96
N HIS A 250 -17.70 -27.78 -4.64
CA HIS A 250 -18.22 -28.86 -3.80
C HIS A 250 -19.74 -28.88 -3.89
N ALA A 251 -20.36 -30.07 -3.87
CA ALA A 251 -21.80 -30.27 -4.11
C ALA A 251 -22.68 -29.34 -3.26
N ASP A 252 -22.37 -29.20 -1.97
CA ASP A 252 -23.15 -28.42 -1.00
C ASP A 252 -23.24 -26.91 -1.28
N VAL A 253 -22.29 -26.36 -2.03
CA VAL A 253 -22.24 -24.92 -2.36
C VAL A 253 -22.26 -24.67 -3.87
N LYS A 254 -22.45 -25.73 -4.66
CA LYS A 254 -22.33 -25.69 -6.11
C LYS A 254 -23.29 -24.68 -6.74
N ASP A 255 -24.58 -24.81 -6.43
CA ASP A 255 -25.61 -23.94 -7.02
C ASP A 255 -25.40 -22.47 -6.63
N PHE A 256 -24.89 -22.21 -5.42
CA PHE A 256 -24.57 -20.86 -4.97
C PHE A 256 -23.33 -20.28 -5.65
N LEU A 257 -22.26 -21.08 -5.80
CA LEU A 257 -21.00 -20.62 -6.35
C LEU A 257 -21.05 -20.56 -7.88
N ASP A 258 -21.67 -21.51 -8.58
CA ASP A 258 -21.68 -21.55 -10.04
C ASP A 258 -22.40 -20.34 -10.67
N GLU A 259 -23.22 -19.59 -9.92
CA GLU A 259 -23.90 -18.36 -10.36
C GLU A 259 -23.12 -17.06 -10.07
N ILE A 260 -21.93 -17.13 -9.44
CA ILE A 260 -21.19 -15.96 -8.95
C ILE A 260 -19.80 -15.86 -9.58
N ASP A 261 -19.56 -14.79 -10.36
CA ASP A 261 -18.23 -14.53 -10.92
C ASP A 261 -17.22 -14.00 -9.88
N SER A 262 -17.70 -13.16 -8.96
CA SER A 262 -16.88 -12.53 -7.93
C SER A 262 -17.68 -12.20 -6.69
N LEU A 263 -17.03 -12.28 -5.53
CA LEU A 263 -17.64 -12.01 -4.24
C LEU A 263 -16.72 -11.11 -3.42
N LYS A 264 -17.23 -9.94 -3.06
CA LYS A 264 -16.56 -9.07 -2.08
C LYS A 264 -17.22 -9.23 -0.72
N LEU A 265 -16.50 -9.82 0.22
CA LEU A 265 -16.98 -10.02 1.58
C LEU A 265 -16.42 -8.92 2.47
N ASN A 266 -17.31 -8.11 3.05
CA ASN A 266 -16.96 -7.12 4.07
C ASN A 266 -17.75 -7.45 5.33
N GLY A 267 -17.07 -7.57 6.47
CA GLY A 267 -17.73 -8.00 7.69
C GLY A 267 -16.86 -7.95 8.93
N LYS A 268 -17.37 -8.56 10.00
CA LYS A 268 -16.63 -8.78 11.24
C LYS A 268 -16.33 -10.27 11.34
N GLU A 269 -15.09 -10.58 11.71
CA GLU A 269 -14.65 -11.96 11.94
C GLU A 269 -14.81 -12.91 10.74
N LEU A 270 -14.49 -12.42 9.53
CA LEU A 270 -14.65 -13.22 8.30
C LEU A 270 -13.85 -14.53 8.31
N GLN A 271 -12.82 -14.66 9.15
CA GLN A 271 -12.10 -15.93 9.37
C GLN A 271 -13.02 -17.10 9.76
N ASN A 272 -14.18 -16.82 10.35
CA ASN A 272 -15.16 -17.83 10.78
C ASN A 272 -16.19 -18.16 9.69
N HIS A 273 -16.19 -17.43 8.56
CA HIS A 273 -17.13 -17.64 7.48
C HIS A 273 -16.96 -19.02 6.84
N ILE A 274 -18.06 -19.65 6.40
CA ILE A 274 -18.06 -21.04 5.90
C ILE A 274 -17.09 -21.27 4.73
N LEU A 275 -17.04 -20.32 3.78
CA LEU A 275 -16.13 -20.35 2.62
C LEU A 275 -14.65 -20.25 3.02
N LEU A 276 -14.37 -19.67 4.19
CA LEU A 276 -13.03 -19.40 4.67
C LEU A 276 -12.51 -20.49 5.60
N LYS A 277 -13.37 -20.96 6.50
CA LYS A 277 -13.05 -21.93 7.55
C LYS A 277 -12.92 -23.36 7.00
N ASN A 278 -13.67 -23.69 5.96
CA ASN A 278 -13.72 -25.05 5.43
C ASN A 278 -12.79 -25.20 4.22
N ASN A 279 -11.72 -25.98 4.38
CA ASN A 279 -10.74 -26.24 3.33
C ASN A 279 -11.32 -26.94 2.11
N LEU A 280 -12.48 -27.60 2.22
CA LEU A 280 -13.15 -28.27 1.10
C LEU A 280 -13.51 -27.32 -0.05
N TYR A 281 -13.62 -26.02 0.22
CA TYR A 281 -13.97 -25.02 -0.79
C TYR A 281 -12.75 -24.30 -1.37
N HIS A 282 -11.56 -24.48 -0.77
CA HIS A 282 -10.39 -23.64 -1.07
C HIS A 282 -9.85 -23.83 -2.49
N SER A 283 -10.01 -25.02 -3.09
CA SER A 283 -9.57 -25.25 -4.48
C SER A 283 -10.32 -24.36 -5.47
N LYS A 284 -11.64 -24.21 -5.30
CA LYS A 284 -12.51 -23.37 -6.15
C LYS A 284 -12.36 -21.87 -5.88
N LEU A 285 -11.88 -21.48 -4.70
CA LEU A 285 -11.85 -20.09 -4.26
C LEU A 285 -10.50 -19.42 -4.55
N ILE A 286 -10.56 -18.32 -5.29
CA ILE A 286 -9.42 -17.50 -5.63
C ILE A 286 -9.41 -16.26 -4.74
N PHE A 287 -8.46 -16.17 -3.81
CA PHE A 287 -8.28 -15.00 -2.95
C PHE A 287 -7.37 -13.98 -3.64
N ALA A 288 -7.92 -12.82 -3.97
CA ALA A 288 -7.16 -11.74 -4.60
C ALA A 288 -6.70 -10.67 -3.60
N SER A 289 -7.43 -10.49 -2.49
CA SER A 289 -7.05 -9.60 -1.40
C SER A 289 -7.54 -10.11 -0.04
N VAL A 290 -6.86 -9.70 1.03
CA VAL A 290 -7.32 -9.83 2.41
C VAL A 290 -6.96 -8.56 3.18
N SER A 291 -7.90 -8.07 3.99
CA SER A 291 -7.70 -6.93 4.89
C SER A 291 -7.74 -7.42 6.33
N LEU A 292 -6.63 -7.27 7.02
CA LEU A 292 -6.40 -7.83 8.35
C LEU A 292 -6.34 -6.71 9.38
N LYS A 293 -7.24 -6.74 10.36
CA LYS A 293 -7.28 -5.75 11.43
C LYS A 293 -6.48 -6.21 12.65
N TYR A 294 -5.67 -5.31 13.17
CA TYR A 294 -4.88 -5.47 14.39
C TYR A 294 -5.15 -4.31 15.34
N ASN A 295 -5.03 -4.58 16.63
CA ASN A 295 -4.72 -3.56 17.62
C ASN A 295 -3.20 -3.45 17.71
N PHE A 296 -2.68 -2.24 17.91
CA PHE A 296 -1.24 -2.05 18.11
C PHE A 296 -0.94 -1.28 19.39
N ASP A 297 0.21 -1.60 19.98
CA ASP A 297 0.85 -0.86 21.06
C ASP A 297 2.35 -0.78 20.73
N ILE A 298 2.81 0.41 20.33
CA ILE A 298 4.19 0.66 19.90
C ILE A 298 4.73 1.79 20.76
N ASP A 299 5.66 1.48 21.66
CA ASP A 299 6.25 2.42 22.61
C ASP A 299 5.21 3.23 23.41
N GLY A 300 4.07 2.62 23.74
CA GLY A 300 2.97 3.27 24.46
C GLY A 300 2.04 4.12 23.59
N VAL A 301 2.22 4.13 22.25
CA VAL A 301 1.25 4.68 21.28
C VAL A 301 0.29 3.57 20.87
N LYS A 302 -1.01 3.80 21.11
CA LYS A 302 -2.04 2.79 20.86
C LYS A 302 -2.97 3.16 19.72
N GLY A 303 -3.53 2.14 19.08
CA GLY A 303 -4.53 2.32 18.04
C GLY A 303 -4.87 1.03 17.31
N THR A 304 -5.44 1.18 16.11
CA THR A 304 -5.74 0.06 15.22
C THR A 304 -4.96 0.19 13.92
N CYS A 305 -4.46 -0.92 13.40
CA CYS A 305 -3.79 -1.00 12.10
C CYS A 305 -4.58 -1.97 11.21
N ILE A 306 -4.82 -1.59 9.97
CA ILE A 306 -5.27 -2.52 8.92
C ILE A 306 -4.09 -2.78 8.00
N ILE A 307 -3.76 -4.04 7.79
CA ILE A 307 -2.78 -4.49 6.81
C ILE A 307 -3.55 -5.13 5.67
N ASP A 308 -3.48 -4.50 4.48
CA ASP A 308 -4.10 -5.03 3.28
C ASP A 308 -3.03 -5.74 2.45
N ILE A 309 -3.31 -6.99 2.10
CA ILE A 309 -2.42 -7.84 1.31
C ILE A 309 -3.20 -8.21 0.05
N SER A 310 -2.72 -7.80 -1.12
CA SER A 310 -3.50 -7.94 -2.36
C SER A 310 -2.67 -8.12 -3.62
N PHE A 311 -3.33 -8.63 -4.66
CA PHE A 311 -2.84 -8.70 -6.04
C PHE A 311 -3.69 -7.78 -6.92
N PRO A 312 -3.45 -6.45 -6.92
CA PRO A 312 -4.39 -5.49 -7.50
C PRO A 312 -4.52 -5.60 -9.03
N ASP A 313 -3.47 -6.01 -9.73
CA ASP A 313 -3.55 -6.23 -11.18
C ASP A 313 -4.43 -7.45 -11.53
N TYR A 314 -4.53 -8.43 -10.61
CA TYR A 314 -5.49 -9.52 -10.74
C TYR A 314 -6.92 -9.03 -10.50
N ILE A 315 -7.15 -8.21 -9.47
CA ILE A 315 -8.48 -7.65 -9.16
C ILE A 315 -9.01 -6.81 -10.34
N THR A 316 -8.15 -5.99 -10.95
CA THR A 316 -8.55 -5.03 -11.99
C THR A 316 -8.56 -5.61 -13.39
N LYS A 317 -7.64 -6.52 -13.72
CA LYS A 317 -7.41 -6.99 -15.10
C LYS A 317 -7.35 -8.51 -15.23
N LYS A 318 -7.51 -9.26 -14.14
CA LYS A 318 -7.33 -10.72 -14.09
C LYS A 318 -5.93 -11.16 -14.53
N ASP A 319 -4.92 -10.30 -14.34
CA ASP A 319 -3.55 -10.62 -14.69
C ASP A 319 -2.98 -11.67 -13.73
N VAL A 320 -2.72 -12.87 -14.23
CA VAL A 320 -2.13 -13.98 -13.46
C VAL A 320 -0.69 -13.72 -13.04
N ASN A 321 -0.01 -12.74 -13.65
CA ASN A 321 1.33 -12.30 -13.27
C ASN A 321 1.31 -11.16 -12.26
N ALA A 322 0.14 -10.78 -11.74
CA ALA A 322 0.00 -9.72 -10.74
C ALA A 322 0.97 -9.92 -9.57
N GLU A 323 1.62 -8.83 -9.19
CA GLU A 323 2.56 -8.81 -8.07
C GLU A 323 1.85 -8.52 -6.75
N LEU A 324 2.33 -9.16 -5.70
CA LEU A 324 1.85 -8.92 -4.34
C LEU A 324 2.15 -7.47 -3.93
N GLN A 325 1.14 -6.81 -3.37
CA GLN A 325 1.24 -5.49 -2.75
C GLN A 325 0.72 -5.55 -1.32
N ILE A 326 1.44 -4.87 -0.44
CA ILE A 326 1.04 -4.69 0.96
C ILE A 326 0.90 -3.20 1.26
N SER A 327 -0.25 -2.81 1.81
CA SER A 327 -0.50 -1.49 2.39
C SER A 327 -0.80 -1.59 3.87
N TYR A 328 -0.54 -0.48 4.55
CA TYR A 328 -0.77 -0.33 5.98
C TYR A 328 -1.62 0.92 6.15
N ASN A 329 -2.62 0.83 7.01
CA ASN A 329 -3.48 1.95 7.37
C ASN A 329 -3.55 2.02 8.90
N PHE A 330 -2.86 3.01 9.48
CA PHE A 330 -2.83 3.21 10.92
C PHE A 330 -3.88 4.23 11.35
N LYS A 331 -4.63 3.87 12.39
CA LYS A 331 -5.53 4.77 13.09
C LYS A 331 -5.10 4.87 14.55
N ILE A 332 -4.38 5.94 14.85
CA ILE A 332 -3.86 6.26 16.18
C ILE A 332 -5.00 6.79 17.07
N ASN A 333 -5.03 6.37 18.34
CA ASN A 333 -5.97 6.90 19.32
C ASN A 333 -5.80 8.41 19.51
N ARG A 334 -6.89 9.12 19.82
CA ARG A 334 -6.91 10.59 19.92
C ARG A 334 -5.86 11.13 20.91
N GLU A 335 -5.65 10.42 22.02
CA GLU A 335 -4.69 10.77 23.08
C GLU A 335 -3.22 10.65 22.65
N ASP A 336 -2.92 9.83 21.66
CA ASP A 336 -1.56 9.54 21.22
C ASP A 336 -1.20 10.13 19.85
N LYS A 337 -2.15 10.80 19.16
CA LYS A 337 -1.96 11.38 17.82
C LYS A 337 -0.74 12.30 17.67
N ARG A 338 -0.31 12.96 18.76
CA ARG A 338 0.84 13.88 18.74
C ARG A 338 2.17 13.21 19.10
N LYS A 339 2.15 11.94 19.51
CA LYS A 339 3.33 11.22 20.01
C LYS A 339 4.13 10.54 18.91
N ALA A 340 3.47 10.08 17.86
CA ALA A 340 4.12 9.41 16.74
C ALA A 340 3.42 9.70 15.42
N THR A 341 4.20 9.61 14.34
CA THR A 341 3.69 9.65 12.97
C THR A 341 3.46 8.23 12.46
N GLU A 342 2.55 8.08 11.49
CA GLU A 342 2.31 6.80 10.84
C GLU A 342 3.59 6.20 10.23
N LEU A 343 4.48 7.03 9.68
CA LEU A 343 5.76 6.59 9.11
C LEU A 343 6.64 5.88 10.16
N GLN A 344 6.73 6.43 11.38
CA GLN A 344 7.50 5.84 12.47
C GLN A 344 6.91 4.49 12.92
N LEU A 345 5.59 4.42 13.07
CA LEU A 345 4.88 3.19 13.43
C LEU A 345 5.07 2.12 12.35
N ARG A 346 4.94 2.50 11.08
CA ARG A 346 5.12 1.63 9.92
C ARG A 346 6.53 1.04 9.87
N LYS A 347 7.59 1.85 10.05
CA LYS A 347 8.98 1.36 10.09
C LYS A 347 9.18 0.21 11.09
N LYS A 348 8.55 0.31 12.28
CA LYS A 348 8.64 -0.73 13.32
C LYS A 348 7.90 -2.01 12.97
N VAL A 349 6.76 -1.91 12.30
CA VAL A 349 5.93 -3.07 11.92
C VAL A 349 6.46 -3.75 10.67
N TYR A 350 7.00 -2.98 9.72
CA TYR A 350 7.44 -3.44 8.40
C TYR A 350 8.36 -4.67 8.47
N LYS A 351 9.41 -4.61 9.30
CA LYS A 351 10.39 -5.70 9.45
C LYS A 351 9.74 -7.03 9.86
N PHE A 352 8.67 -6.99 10.66
CA PHE A 352 7.95 -8.20 11.07
C PHE A 352 7.07 -8.74 9.94
N VAL A 353 6.39 -7.86 9.21
CA VAL A 353 5.51 -8.25 8.08
C VAL A 353 6.34 -8.85 6.95
N GLU A 354 7.49 -8.25 6.61
CA GLU A 354 8.40 -8.80 5.60
C GLU A 354 8.90 -10.19 5.97
N LYS A 355 9.27 -10.40 7.24
CA LYS A 355 9.70 -11.72 7.73
C LYS A 355 8.63 -12.79 7.59
N VAL A 356 7.37 -12.48 7.95
CA VAL A 356 6.25 -13.42 7.76
C VAL A 356 6.01 -13.67 6.29
N LYS A 357 6.02 -12.62 5.47
CA LYS A 357 5.82 -12.72 4.04
C LYS A 357 6.83 -13.65 3.39
N ALA A 358 8.12 -13.46 3.65
CA ALA A 358 9.18 -14.29 3.10
C ALA A 358 9.04 -15.75 3.56
N SER A 359 8.91 -15.98 4.87
CA SER A 359 8.81 -17.34 5.43
C SER A 359 7.51 -18.07 5.03
N SER A 360 6.41 -17.36 4.87
CA SER A 360 5.14 -17.90 4.38
C SER A 360 5.22 -18.22 2.88
N TYR A 361 5.83 -17.34 2.09
CA TYR A 361 6.01 -17.57 0.66
C TYR A 361 6.84 -18.82 0.39
N GLU A 362 7.97 -18.99 1.08
CA GLU A 362 8.82 -20.16 0.91
C GLU A 362 8.11 -21.48 1.24
N LYS A 363 7.18 -21.47 2.20
CA LYS A 363 6.38 -22.65 2.59
C LYS A 363 5.26 -22.97 1.60
N HIS A 364 4.67 -21.95 0.99
CA HIS A 364 3.42 -22.09 0.22
C HIS A 364 3.59 -21.83 -1.28
N LYS A 365 4.76 -21.46 -1.76
CA LYS A 365 5.01 -21.36 -3.20
C LYS A 365 4.74 -22.70 -3.89
N LYS A 366 4.18 -22.63 -5.08
CA LYS A 366 3.97 -23.80 -5.93
C LYS A 366 5.32 -24.45 -6.23
N LEU A 367 5.50 -25.71 -5.84
CA LEU A 367 6.66 -26.48 -6.24
C LEU A 367 6.56 -26.75 -7.74
N ILE A 368 7.49 -26.20 -8.51
CA ILE A 368 7.66 -26.58 -9.91
C ILE A 368 8.40 -27.91 -9.86
N LEU A 369 7.67 -29.01 -10.07
CA LEU A 369 8.29 -30.28 -10.43
C LEU A 369 8.95 -30.05 -11.79
N ASN A 370 10.28 -30.03 -11.82
CA ASN A 370 11.06 -30.00 -13.05
C ASN A 370 10.85 -31.27 -13.86
#